data_AF-A0A6G3TS60-F1
#
_entry.id   AF-A0A6G3TS60-F1
#
_cell.length_a   1.000
_cell.length_b   1.000
_cell.length_c   1.000
_cell.angle_alpha   90.00
_cell.angle_beta   90.00
_cell.angle_gamma   90.00
#
_symmetry.space_group_name_H-M   'P 1'
#
loop_
_entity.id
_entity.type
_entity.pdbx_description
1 polymer ?
#
loop_
_entity_poly.entity_id
_entity_poly.type
_entity_poly.pdbx_seq_one_letter_code
_entity_poly.pdbx_strand_id
1 'polypeptide(L)'
;TGPWARSCLRGLDAAPGPAGGERERRLRRDLAHFSAIAAVVAAGAGIPFSTRLTARAGILALPSLGALHTARSGDVPVDVTCTEGRLVLRQADAPDVTVHLESGVGAWSGALAWTPAHALPGLTPTAPPLPLDDLDPYRELPDGPGHGDLRTPLALDDAERKRWLQAWSGTALALRAGGAQRLAEAGTLLRCLVPLETPPDVGTGRGSCSATRREAFGALLSSTPPDPVTLAATLVHELQHAKLAALSDLVTLHRAGPAARYFAPWRADPRPYDGLLQGTYSHLALAAFHQRRALVGGLPDRDWAWAQHARYRAQVGAALPALVGSPDLTVRGRRFVDEMAATHERMAEHPAPRGHVARAQAYVAAARTLWTRRHASALPPSNG
;
A
#
# COMPACT_ATOMS: atom_id res chain seq x y z
N THR A 1 -11.98 -4.06 1.76
CA THR A 1 -13.30 -3.44 2.13
C THR A 1 -13.39 -1.92 2.01
N GLY A 2 -12.37 -1.12 2.34
CA GLY A 2 -12.47 0.35 2.29
C GLY A 2 -12.86 0.98 0.93
N PRO A 3 -12.21 0.60 -0.19
CA PRO A 3 -12.59 1.07 -1.52
C PRO A 3 -14.03 0.70 -1.91
N TRP A 4 -14.48 -0.50 -1.51
CA TRP A 4 -15.86 -0.94 -1.67
C TRP A 4 -16.86 -0.02 -0.95
N ALA A 5 -16.65 0.24 0.34
CA ALA A 5 -17.54 1.10 1.12
C ALA A 5 -17.64 2.51 0.52
N ARG A 6 -16.50 3.06 0.06
CA ARG A 6 -16.46 4.35 -0.64
C ARG A 6 -17.23 4.32 -1.97
N SER A 7 -17.16 3.21 -2.71
CA SER A 7 -17.94 3.00 -3.94
C SER A 7 -19.44 3.01 -3.66
N CYS A 8 -19.88 2.28 -2.63
CA CYS A 8 -21.28 2.28 -2.18
C CYS A 8 -21.78 3.69 -1.83
N LEU A 9 -21.05 4.43 -0.99
CA LEU A 9 -21.43 5.79 -0.58
C LEU A 9 -21.56 6.74 -1.78
N ARG A 10 -20.57 6.73 -2.68
CA ARG A 10 -20.62 7.53 -3.92
C ARG A 10 -21.78 7.16 -4.83
N GLY A 11 -22.17 5.89 -4.84
CA GLY A 11 -23.32 5.41 -5.61
C GLY A 11 -24.65 5.88 -5.01
N LEU A 12 -24.76 5.89 -3.69
CA LEU A 12 -25.96 6.32 -2.95
C LEU A 12 -26.17 7.85 -2.97
N ASP A 13 -25.09 8.63 -2.87
CA ASP A 13 -25.16 10.10 -2.79
C ASP A 13 -25.40 10.79 -4.14
N ALA A 14 -25.40 10.05 -5.24
CA ALA A 14 -25.37 10.66 -6.55
C ALA A 14 -26.76 11.05 -7.09
N ALA A 15 -26.86 12.27 -7.62
CA ALA A 15 -28.09 12.76 -8.25
C ALA A 15 -28.49 11.92 -9.50
N PRO A 16 -29.80 11.73 -9.75
CA PRO A 16 -30.29 11.04 -10.94
C PRO A 16 -29.84 11.73 -12.22
N GLY A 17 -29.36 10.98 -13.21
CA GLY A 17 -28.90 11.50 -14.50
C GLY A 17 -28.80 10.42 -15.58
N PRO A 18 -28.46 10.77 -16.84
CA PRO A 18 -28.49 9.87 -17.99
C PRO A 18 -27.53 8.66 -17.89
N ALA A 19 -26.52 8.72 -17.01
CA ALA A 19 -25.66 7.59 -16.64
C ALA A 19 -26.28 6.64 -15.58
N GLY A 20 -27.58 6.78 -15.29
CA GLY A 20 -28.27 6.11 -14.19
C GLY A 20 -28.25 4.58 -14.27
N GLY A 21 -28.46 3.99 -15.45
CA GLY A 21 -28.58 2.54 -15.60
C GLY A 21 -27.29 1.77 -15.24
N GLU A 22 -26.14 2.17 -15.76
CA GLU A 22 -24.86 1.51 -15.45
C GLU A 22 -24.42 1.80 -14.01
N ARG A 23 -24.67 3.02 -13.51
CA ARG A 23 -24.40 3.39 -12.12
C ARG A 23 -25.23 2.55 -11.16
N GLU A 24 -26.51 2.38 -11.43
CA GLU A 24 -27.42 1.61 -10.59
C GLU A 24 -27.04 0.13 -10.59
N ARG A 25 -26.64 -0.42 -11.75
CA ARG A 25 -26.06 -1.77 -11.84
C ARG A 25 -24.80 -1.92 -11.01
N ARG A 26 -23.87 -0.96 -11.09
CA ARG A 26 -22.66 -0.95 -10.25
C ARG A 26 -23.00 -0.85 -8.76
N LEU A 27 -23.92 0.02 -8.37
CA LEU A 27 -24.35 0.14 -6.97
C LEU A 27 -25.00 -1.16 -6.47
N ARG A 28 -25.90 -1.77 -7.25
CA ARG A 28 -26.53 -3.05 -6.90
C ARG A 28 -25.49 -4.15 -6.74
N ARG A 29 -24.53 -4.23 -7.66
CA ARG A 29 -23.37 -5.13 -7.52
C ARG A 29 -22.70 -4.83 -6.20
N ASP A 30 -22.24 -3.60 -5.99
CA ASP A 30 -21.49 -3.17 -4.80
C ASP A 30 -22.19 -3.54 -3.50
N LEU A 31 -23.47 -3.24 -3.37
CA LEU A 31 -24.28 -3.65 -2.22
C LEU A 31 -24.37 -5.17 -2.05
N ALA A 32 -24.46 -5.95 -3.14
CA ALA A 32 -24.48 -7.42 -3.06
C ALA A 32 -23.19 -8.02 -2.49
N HIS A 33 -22.04 -7.32 -2.54
CA HIS A 33 -20.81 -7.79 -1.88
C HIS A 33 -20.89 -7.72 -0.36
N PHE A 34 -21.77 -6.88 0.20
CA PHE A 34 -22.04 -6.91 1.64
C PHE A 34 -22.52 -8.29 2.10
N SER A 35 -23.36 -8.96 1.31
CA SER A 35 -23.84 -10.31 1.62
C SER A 35 -22.70 -11.33 1.69
N ALA A 36 -21.67 -11.18 0.84
CA ALA A 36 -20.48 -12.03 0.90
C ALA A 36 -19.65 -11.77 2.17
N ILE A 37 -19.49 -10.50 2.56
CA ILE A 37 -18.84 -10.12 3.82
C ILE A 37 -19.61 -10.71 5.01
N ALA A 38 -20.94 -10.54 5.05
CA ALA A 38 -21.78 -11.06 6.11
C ALA A 38 -21.73 -12.59 6.21
N ALA A 39 -21.75 -13.29 5.07
CA ALA A 39 -21.62 -14.74 5.01
C ALA A 39 -20.27 -15.22 5.58
N VAL A 40 -19.16 -14.57 5.23
CA VAL A 40 -17.83 -14.89 5.78
C VAL A 40 -17.78 -14.65 7.28
N VAL A 41 -18.31 -13.53 7.76
CA VAL A 41 -18.33 -13.20 9.20
C VAL A 41 -19.16 -14.22 9.98
N ALA A 42 -20.35 -14.58 9.47
CA ALA A 42 -21.19 -15.61 10.08
C ALA A 42 -20.49 -16.97 10.09
N ALA A 43 -19.83 -17.36 9.00
CA ALA A 43 -19.09 -18.60 8.88
C ALA A 43 -17.90 -18.66 9.89
N GLY A 44 -17.11 -17.59 9.97
CA GLY A 44 -16.00 -17.47 10.93
C GLY A 44 -16.45 -17.42 12.39
N ALA A 45 -17.67 -16.93 12.66
CA ALA A 45 -18.29 -16.96 13.99
C ALA A 45 -18.98 -18.29 14.32
N GLY A 46 -18.99 -19.27 13.39
CA GLY A 46 -19.66 -20.56 13.58
C GLY A 46 -21.19 -20.48 13.57
N ILE A 47 -21.77 -19.40 13.04
CA ILE A 47 -23.21 -19.22 12.93
C ILE A 47 -23.72 -19.97 11.70
N PRO A 48 -24.63 -20.96 11.83
CA PRO A 48 -25.21 -21.64 10.69
C PRO A 48 -26.11 -20.70 9.89
N PHE A 49 -26.05 -20.77 8.56
CA PHE A 49 -26.91 -19.98 7.69
C PHE A 49 -27.15 -20.64 6.34
N SER A 50 -28.19 -20.20 5.66
CA SER A 50 -28.41 -20.42 4.22
C SER A 50 -28.74 -19.09 3.57
N THR A 51 -28.04 -18.73 2.50
CA THR A 51 -28.22 -17.44 1.81
C THR A 51 -27.85 -17.57 0.33
N ARG A 52 -28.34 -16.63 -0.48
CA ARG A 52 -28.00 -16.52 -1.90
C ARG A 52 -27.01 -15.38 -2.10
N LEU A 53 -25.85 -15.69 -2.64
CA LEU A 53 -24.82 -14.71 -3.02
C LEU A 53 -24.79 -14.52 -4.54
N THR A 54 -24.05 -13.52 -5.01
CA THR A 54 -23.90 -13.22 -6.43
C THR A 54 -22.43 -13.19 -6.82
N ALA A 55 -22.02 -14.14 -7.65
CA ALA A 55 -20.74 -14.10 -8.36
C ALA A 55 -20.78 -12.96 -9.39
N ARG A 56 -19.70 -12.19 -9.51
CA ARG A 56 -19.57 -11.10 -10.48
C ARG A 56 -18.64 -11.52 -11.59
N ALA A 57 -19.07 -11.37 -12.84
CA ALA A 57 -18.30 -11.83 -13.99
C ALA A 57 -17.82 -13.29 -13.84
N GLY A 58 -18.64 -14.15 -13.24
CA GLY A 58 -18.35 -15.55 -12.97
C GLY A 58 -17.48 -15.82 -11.73
N ILE A 59 -17.14 -14.81 -10.92
CA ILE A 59 -16.30 -14.97 -9.73
C ILE A 59 -17.05 -14.55 -8.47
N LEU A 60 -17.25 -15.48 -7.54
CA LEU A 60 -17.73 -15.18 -6.19
C LEU A 60 -16.54 -15.12 -5.24
N ALA A 61 -16.07 -13.90 -4.97
CA ALA A 61 -15.07 -13.65 -3.94
C ALA A 61 -15.71 -13.69 -2.55
N LEU A 62 -15.20 -14.57 -1.68
CA LEU A 62 -15.51 -14.65 -0.26
C LEU A 62 -14.29 -14.09 0.50
N PRO A 63 -14.34 -12.82 0.95
CA PRO A 63 -13.20 -12.15 1.61
C PRO A 63 -12.55 -13.04 2.67
N SER A 64 -11.21 -13.07 2.72
CA SER A 64 -10.41 -13.91 3.64
C SER A 64 -10.52 -15.44 3.50
N LEU A 65 -11.46 -15.98 2.72
CA LEU A 65 -11.60 -17.43 2.53
C LEU A 65 -11.08 -17.89 1.17
N GLY A 66 -11.49 -17.22 0.09
CA GLY A 66 -11.11 -17.59 -1.28
C GLY A 66 -12.12 -17.10 -2.31
N ALA A 67 -12.05 -17.68 -3.51
CA ALA A 67 -12.94 -17.35 -4.62
C ALA A 67 -13.45 -18.61 -5.31
N LEU A 68 -14.74 -18.62 -5.62
CA LEU A 68 -15.36 -19.62 -6.47
C LEU A 68 -15.47 -19.09 -7.90
N HIS A 69 -14.94 -19.85 -8.86
CA HIS A 69 -15.08 -19.62 -10.29
C HIS A 69 -16.26 -20.43 -10.83
N THR A 70 -17.29 -19.74 -11.28
CA THR A 70 -18.51 -20.38 -11.76
C THR A 70 -18.38 -20.79 -13.23
N ALA A 71 -19.14 -21.80 -13.66
CA ALA A 71 -19.12 -22.27 -15.06
C ALA A 71 -19.63 -21.22 -16.07
N ARG A 72 -20.42 -20.24 -15.62
CA ARG A 72 -20.97 -19.18 -16.47
C ARG A 72 -20.24 -17.87 -16.25
N SER A 73 -20.12 -17.09 -17.32
CA SER A 73 -19.71 -15.69 -17.22
C SER A 73 -20.89 -14.79 -16.82
N GLY A 74 -20.60 -13.59 -16.32
CA GLY A 74 -21.61 -12.61 -15.90
C GLY A 74 -22.01 -12.71 -14.43
N ASP A 75 -23.15 -12.13 -14.08
CA ASP A 75 -23.61 -12.10 -12.68
C ASP A 75 -24.42 -13.39 -12.41
N VAL A 76 -23.90 -14.26 -11.54
CA VAL A 76 -24.45 -15.62 -11.32
C VAL A 76 -24.87 -15.79 -9.86
N PRO A 77 -26.13 -16.18 -9.57
CA PRO A 77 -26.54 -16.51 -8.21
C PRO A 77 -25.90 -17.83 -7.76
N VAL A 78 -25.43 -17.87 -6.51
CA VAL A 78 -24.85 -19.05 -5.86
C VAL A 78 -25.54 -19.23 -4.51
N ASP A 79 -26.14 -20.39 -4.28
CA ASP A 79 -26.75 -20.71 -2.99
C ASP A 79 -25.68 -21.25 -2.05
N VAL A 80 -25.54 -20.61 -0.88
CA VAL A 80 -24.48 -20.88 0.09
C VAL A 80 -25.09 -21.32 1.40
N THR A 81 -24.69 -22.50 1.87
CA THR A 81 -25.08 -23.01 3.19
C THR A 81 -23.84 -23.24 4.03
N CYS A 82 -23.86 -22.76 5.28
CA CYS A 82 -22.79 -22.96 6.25
C CYS A 82 -23.30 -23.77 7.44
N THR A 83 -22.65 -24.89 7.72
CA THR A 83 -22.92 -25.75 8.88
C THR A 83 -21.61 -26.34 9.37
N GLU A 84 -21.34 -26.30 10.67
CA GLU A 84 -20.16 -26.94 11.29
C GLU A 84 -18.82 -26.56 10.63
N GLY A 85 -18.62 -25.29 10.28
CA GLY A 85 -17.38 -24.82 9.65
C GLY A 85 -17.17 -25.30 8.21
N ARG A 86 -18.24 -25.81 7.58
CA ARG A 86 -18.27 -26.23 6.17
C ARG A 86 -19.23 -25.35 5.38
N LEU A 87 -18.75 -24.79 4.28
CA LEU A 87 -19.55 -24.07 3.30
C LEU A 87 -19.85 -25.00 2.11
N VAL A 88 -21.12 -25.09 1.73
CA VAL A 88 -21.56 -25.76 0.49
C VAL A 88 -22.05 -24.68 -0.47
N LEU A 89 -21.39 -24.57 -1.61
CA LEU A 89 -21.64 -23.58 -2.67
C LEU A 89 -22.33 -24.28 -3.84
N ARG A 90 -23.62 -24.02 -4.03
CA ARG A 90 -24.46 -24.64 -5.05
C ARG A 90 -24.65 -23.70 -6.24
N GLN A 91 -24.42 -24.22 -7.43
CA GLN A 91 -24.40 -23.47 -8.69
C GLN A 91 -25.32 -24.13 -9.71
N ALA A 92 -25.89 -23.32 -10.61
CA ALA A 92 -26.55 -23.88 -11.79
C ALA A 92 -25.49 -24.47 -12.74
N ASP A 93 -25.80 -25.64 -13.33
CA ASP A 93 -25.01 -26.26 -14.40
C ASP A 93 -23.56 -26.65 -14.03
N ALA A 94 -23.27 -26.77 -12.74
CA ALA A 94 -21.96 -27.19 -12.22
C ALA A 94 -22.11 -27.99 -10.92
N PRO A 95 -21.16 -28.87 -10.57
CA PRO A 95 -21.19 -29.59 -9.31
C PRO A 95 -21.09 -28.65 -8.10
N ASP A 96 -21.75 -29.04 -7.00
CA ASP A 96 -21.65 -28.34 -5.73
C ASP A 96 -20.19 -28.35 -5.23
N VAL A 97 -19.72 -27.19 -4.75
CA VAL A 97 -18.36 -27.06 -4.21
C VAL A 97 -18.43 -27.02 -2.68
N THR A 98 -17.74 -27.95 -2.04
CA THR A 98 -17.58 -27.96 -0.57
C THR A 98 -16.28 -27.28 -0.20
N VAL A 99 -16.36 -26.29 0.70
CA VAL A 99 -15.23 -25.51 1.20
C VAL A 99 -15.14 -25.71 2.72
N HIS A 100 -13.92 -25.96 3.18
CA HIS A 100 -13.60 -26.20 4.59
C HIS A 100 -12.81 -25.01 5.13
N LEU A 101 -13.33 -24.37 6.17
CA LEU A 101 -12.69 -23.18 6.76
C LEU A 101 -11.38 -23.56 7.44
N GLU A 102 -10.36 -22.73 7.26
CA GLU A 102 -9.11 -22.80 8.02
C GLU A 102 -9.17 -21.83 9.21
N SER A 103 -8.29 -22.02 10.19
CA SER A 103 -8.17 -21.08 11.30
C SER A 103 -7.51 -19.79 10.82
N GLY A 104 -8.25 -18.68 10.82
CA GLY A 104 -7.75 -17.37 10.42
C GLY A 104 -8.09 -17.02 8.97
N VAL A 105 -7.13 -17.13 8.06
CA VAL A 105 -7.26 -16.76 6.64
C VAL A 105 -7.08 -18.00 5.79
N GLY A 106 -7.95 -18.17 4.81
CA GLY A 106 -7.96 -19.30 3.90
C GLY A 106 -9.11 -20.25 4.15
N ALA A 107 -9.42 -21.01 3.12
CA ALA A 107 -10.29 -22.17 3.19
C ALA A 107 -9.91 -23.11 2.06
N TRP A 108 -9.96 -24.41 2.30
CA TRP A 108 -9.54 -25.40 1.32
C TRP A 108 -10.74 -26.10 0.68
N SER A 109 -10.55 -26.52 -0.57
CA SER A 109 -11.46 -27.39 -1.31
C SER A 109 -10.66 -28.22 -2.31
N GLY A 110 -11.11 -29.45 -2.57
CA GLY A 110 -10.56 -30.27 -3.66
C GLY A 110 -11.11 -29.88 -5.05
N ALA A 111 -12.06 -28.94 -5.12
CA ALA A 111 -12.65 -28.53 -6.39
C ALA A 111 -11.72 -27.58 -7.17
N LEU A 112 -11.53 -27.87 -8.46
CA LEU A 112 -10.74 -27.00 -9.37
C LEU A 112 -11.36 -25.60 -9.55
N ALA A 113 -12.67 -25.47 -9.29
CA ALA A 113 -13.38 -24.20 -9.33
C ALA A 113 -13.07 -23.29 -8.12
N TRP A 114 -12.29 -23.76 -7.14
CA TRP A 114 -11.97 -23.00 -5.93
C TRP A 114 -10.53 -22.49 -5.95
N THR A 115 -10.36 -21.20 -5.69
CA THR A 115 -9.05 -20.60 -5.41
C THR A 115 -9.00 -20.18 -3.94
N PRO A 116 -8.14 -20.78 -3.11
CA PRO A 116 -8.03 -20.41 -1.71
C PRO A 116 -7.42 -19.01 -1.54
N ALA A 117 -7.86 -18.27 -0.52
CA ALA A 117 -7.15 -17.06 -0.08
C ALA A 117 -5.86 -17.47 0.63
N HIS A 118 -4.81 -16.66 0.49
CA HIS A 118 -3.51 -16.94 1.08
C HIS A 118 -3.11 -15.89 2.11
N ALA A 119 -2.26 -16.30 3.04
CA ALA A 119 -1.63 -15.41 4.00
C ALA A 119 -0.14 -15.77 4.16
N LEU A 120 0.65 -14.75 4.44
CA LEU A 120 2.00 -14.89 4.95
C LEU A 120 1.95 -15.21 6.45
N PRO A 121 2.96 -15.90 7.01
CA PRO A 121 3.09 -16.06 8.45
C PRO A 121 3.04 -14.71 9.19
N GLY A 122 2.67 -14.70 10.47
CA GLY A 122 2.72 -13.49 11.28
C GLY A 122 4.13 -12.87 11.33
N LEU A 123 4.21 -11.54 11.41
CA LEU A 123 5.49 -10.81 11.54
C LEU A 123 6.28 -11.22 12.78
N THR A 124 5.60 -11.70 13.81
CA THR A 124 6.18 -12.30 15.02
C THR A 124 5.51 -13.65 15.28
N PRO A 125 6.09 -14.52 16.10
CA PRO A 125 5.48 -15.82 16.42
C PRO A 125 4.08 -15.74 17.04
N THR A 126 3.74 -14.61 17.65
CA THR A 126 2.43 -14.36 18.28
C THR A 126 1.49 -13.51 17.43
N ALA A 127 1.98 -12.98 16.30
CA ALA A 127 1.16 -12.16 15.41
C ALA A 127 0.26 -13.06 14.54
N PRO A 128 -0.94 -12.59 14.19
CA PRO A 128 -1.78 -13.31 13.24
C PRO A 128 -1.12 -13.36 11.85
N PRO A 129 -1.47 -14.36 11.02
CA PRO A 129 -1.08 -14.38 9.61
C PRO A 129 -1.46 -13.08 8.90
N LEU A 130 -0.65 -12.64 7.95
CA LEU A 130 -0.90 -11.46 7.15
C LEU A 130 -1.51 -11.84 5.80
N PRO A 131 -2.76 -11.49 5.51
CA PRO A 131 -3.39 -11.76 4.21
C PRO A 131 -2.57 -11.23 3.02
N LEU A 132 -2.43 -12.06 1.99
CA LEU A 132 -2.10 -11.68 0.62
C LEU A 132 -3.42 -11.55 -0.14
N ASP A 133 -3.87 -10.32 -0.36
CA ASP A 133 -5.18 -10.03 -0.94
C ASP A 133 -5.09 -9.88 -2.47
N ASP A 134 -5.06 -11.02 -3.15
CA ASP A 134 -5.08 -11.13 -4.61
C ASP A 134 -6.48 -11.45 -5.18
N LEU A 135 -7.50 -11.55 -4.32
CA LEU A 135 -8.86 -11.95 -4.69
C LEU A 135 -9.92 -10.85 -4.47
N ASP A 136 -9.70 -9.81 -3.66
CA ASP A 136 -10.69 -8.74 -3.42
C ASP A 136 -11.03 -8.03 -4.76
N PRO A 137 -12.31 -7.99 -5.19
CA PRO A 137 -12.71 -7.37 -6.45
C PRO A 137 -12.56 -5.83 -6.48
N TYR A 138 -12.24 -5.19 -5.36
CA TYR A 138 -12.02 -3.75 -5.22
C TYR A 138 -10.54 -3.40 -5.01
N ARG A 139 -9.63 -4.35 -5.24
CA ARG A 139 -8.19 -4.17 -5.09
C ARG A 139 -7.53 -3.38 -6.22
N GLU A 140 -8.23 -3.04 -7.30
CA GLU A 140 -7.71 -2.22 -8.40
C GLU A 140 -7.56 -0.74 -8.00
N LEU A 141 -6.48 -0.09 -8.43
CA LEU A 141 -6.21 1.32 -8.14
C LEU A 141 -7.11 2.20 -9.03
N PRO A 142 -7.75 3.26 -8.50
CA PRO A 142 -8.50 4.18 -9.32
C PRO A 142 -7.60 4.88 -10.34
N ASP A 143 -8.13 5.15 -11.54
CA ASP A 143 -7.44 5.98 -12.53
C ASP A 143 -7.16 7.39 -11.96
N GLY A 144 -5.92 7.87 -12.06
CA GLY A 144 -5.60 9.25 -11.67
C GLY A 144 -4.11 9.63 -11.64
N PRO A 145 -3.79 10.94 -11.74
CA PRO A 145 -2.43 11.45 -11.69
C PRO A 145 -1.85 11.25 -10.29
N GLY A 146 -0.86 10.37 -10.17
CA GLY A 146 -0.19 10.09 -8.89
C GLY A 146 0.22 8.62 -8.70
N HIS A 147 -0.47 7.71 -9.38
CA HIS A 147 -0.24 6.26 -9.24
C HIS A 147 0.64 5.67 -10.35
N GLY A 148 0.94 6.38 -11.44
CA GLY A 148 1.80 5.88 -12.53
C GLY A 148 1.30 4.56 -13.12
N ASP A 149 2.18 3.79 -13.77
CA ASP A 149 1.87 2.48 -14.36
C ASP A 149 1.62 1.36 -13.32
N LEU A 150 1.35 1.71 -12.06
CA LEU A 150 0.84 0.81 -11.02
C LEU A 150 -0.61 0.46 -11.27
N ARG A 151 -0.85 -0.47 -12.20
CA ARG A 151 -2.22 -0.63 -12.70
C ARG A 151 -2.82 -1.99 -12.46
N THR A 152 -2.01 -3.05 -12.41
CA THR A 152 -2.56 -4.40 -12.46
C THR A 152 -2.34 -5.14 -11.14
N PRO A 153 -3.41 -5.46 -10.39
CA PRO A 153 -3.33 -6.48 -9.35
C PRO A 153 -2.89 -7.81 -9.95
N LEU A 154 -2.00 -8.50 -9.26
CA LEU A 154 -1.47 -9.80 -9.70
C LEU A 154 -2.27 -10.92 -9.03
N ALA A 155 -2.86 -11.82 -9.83
CA ALA A 155 -3.32 -13.11 -9.33
C ALA A 155 -2.09 -14.00 -9.07
N LEU A 156 -1.98 -14.55 -7.86
CA LEU A 156 -0.77 -15.28 -7.47
C LEU A 156 -0.79 -16.72 -7.99
N ASP A 157 0.29 -17.13 -8.67
CA ASP A 157 0.63 -18.53 -8.86
C ASP A 157 1.54 -19.04 -7.71
N ASP A 158 1.86 -20.33 -7.72
CA ASP A 158 2.73 -20.93 -6.68
C ASP A 158 4.13 -20.31 -6.65
N ALA A 159 4.65 -19.92 -7.81
CA ALA A 159 5.98 -19.34 -7.92
C ALA A 159 6.02 -17.94 -7.29
N GLU A 160 5.01 -17.11 -7.53
CA GLU A 160 4.88 -15.78 -6.93
C GLU A 160 4.57 -15.87 -5.43
N ARG A 161 3.72 -16.80 -5.00
CA ARG A 161 3.51 -17.09 -3.57
C ARG A 161 4.84 -17.40 -2.87
N LYS A 162 5.68 -18.22 -3.49
CA LYS A 162 7.01 -18.55 -2.97
C LYS A 162 7.92 -17.32 -2.90
N ARG A 163 7.91 -16.46 -3.93
CA ARG A 163 8.68 -15.20 -3.93
C ARG A 163 8.24 -14.26 -2.80
N TRP A 164 6.93 -14.10 -2.59
CA TRP A 164 6.39 -13.35 -1.46
C TRP A 164 6.84 -13.91 -0.11
N LEU A 165 6.76 -15.23 0.06
CA LEU A 165 7.22 -15.88 1.29
C LEU A 165 8.73 -15.66 1.53
N GLN A 166 9.55 -15.72 0.48
CA GLN A 166 10.98 -15.47 0.57
C GLN A 166 11.29 -14.02 0.97
N ALA A 167 10.63 -13.04 0.34
CA ALA A 167 10.74 -11.63 0.74
C ALA A 167 10.24 -11.42 2.18
N TRP A 168 9.18 -12.11 2.60
CA TRP A 168 8.59 -11.96 3.91
C TRP A 168 9.47 -12.51 5.05
N SER A 169 10.10 -13.67 4.84
CA SER A 169 10.74 -14.47 5.90
C SER A 169 11.88 -13.78 6.67
N GLY A 170 12.46 -12.70 6.14
CA GLY A 170 13.46 -11.88 6.85
C GLY A 170 12.98 -10.48 7.25
N THR A 171 11.73 -10.11 6.94
CA THR A 171 11.25 -8.73 7.02
C THR A 171 11.19 -8.22 8.45
N ALA A 172 10.76 -9.07 9.40
CA ALA A 172 10.69 -8.70 10.81
C ALA A 172 12.07 -8.35 11.40
N LEU A 173 13.11 -9.11 11.01
CA LEU A 173 14.49 -8.84 11.43
C LEU A 173 15.00 -7.54 10.80
N ALA A 174 14.75 -7.33 9.51
CA ALA A 174 15.14 -6.10 8.82
C ALA A 174 14.45 -4.86 9.41
N LEU A 175 13.17 -4.94 9.75
CA LEU A 175 12.44 -3.89 10.46
C LEU A 175 13.08 -3.59 11.82
N ARG A 176 13.36 -4.63 12.62
CA ARG A 176 14.00 -4.48 13.94
C ARG A 176 15.38 -3.83 13.84
N ALA A 177 16.19 -4.20 12.85
CA ALA A 177 17.49 -3.59 12.58
C ALA A 177 17.38 -2.09 12.22
N GLY A 178 16.25 -1.68 11.63
CA GLY A 178 15.90 -0.28 11.38
C GLY A 178 15.32 0.47 12.60
N GLY A 179 15.27 -0.17 13.75
CA GLY A 179 14.75 0.34 15.02
C GLY A 179 13.49 -0.40 15.48
N ALA A 180 13.42 -0.72 16.78
CA ALA A 180 12.36 -1.53 17.38
C ALA A 180 10.95 -0.99 17.07
N GLN A 181 10.80 0.34 16.98
CA GLN A 181 9.53 0.97 16.63
C GLN A 181 9.01 0.57 15.25
N ARG A 182 9.87 0.22 14.27
CA ARG A 182 9.42 -0.15 12.92
C ARG A 182 8.68 -1.48 12.88
N LEU A 183 9.13 -2.45 13.68
CA LEU A 183 8.44 -3.73 13.79
C LEU A 183 7.09 -3.55 14.50
N ALA A 184 7.06 -2.75 15.59
CA ALA A 184 5.83 -2.45 16.29
C ALA A 184 4.82 -1.69 15.41
N GLU A 185 5.29 -0.69 14.65
CA GLU A 185 4.48 0.04 13.66
C GLU A 185 3.88 -0.93 12.62
N ALA A 186 4.71 -1.79 12.02
CA ALA A 186 4.25 -2.75 11.02
C ALA A 186 3.22 -3.74 11.61
N GLY A 187 3.50 -4.32 12.78
CA GLY A 187 2.56 -5.24 13.45
C GLY A 187 1.25 -4.56 13.86
N THR A 188 1.29 -3.26 14.17
CA THR A 188 0.09 -2.52 14.59
C THR A 188 -0.74 -2.03 13.41
N LEU A 189 -0.11 -1.60 12.31
CA LEU A 189 -0.78 -0.86 11.24
C LEU A 189 -1.05 -1.70 9.99
N LEU A 190 -0.21 -2.70 9.69
CA LEU A 190 -0.37 -3.53 8.50
C LEU A 190 -1.54 -4.51 8.69
N ARG A 191 -2.40 -4.63 7.69
CA ARG A 191 -3.60 -5.48 7.70
C ARG A 191 -3.65 -6.45 6.54
N CYS A 192 -3.14 -6.07 5.38
CA CYS A 192 -2.93 -6.97 4.25
C CYS A 192 -1.86 -6.41 3.30
N LEU A 193 -1.33 -7.29 2.47
CA LEU A 193 -0.56 -6.94 1.28
C LEU A 193 -1.40 -7.26 0.05
N VAL A 194 -1.48 -6.33 -0.89
CA VAL A 194 -2.15 -6.52 -2.18
C VAL A 194 -1.05 -6.66 -3.25
N PRO A 195 -0.87 -7.85 -3.83
CA PRO A 195 0.13 -8.06 -4.86
C PRO A 195 -0.18 -7.27 -6.12
N LEU A 196 0.84 -6.59 -6.65
CA LEU A 196 0.79 -5.90 -7.94
C LEU A 196 1.73 -6.58 -8.95
N GLU A 197 1.41 -6.45 -10.23
CA GLU A 197 2.34 -6.77 -11.30
C GLU A 197 3.60 -5.89 -11.19
N THR A 198 4.73 -6.44 -11.61
CA THR A 198 5.97 -5.68 -11.72
C THR A 198 5.98 -4.95 -13.06
N PRO A 199 6.02 -3.60 -13.11
CA PRO A 199 6.01 -2.90 -14.39
C PRO A 199 7.27 -3.22 -15.22
N PRO A 200 7.15 -3.37 -16.55
CA PRO A 200 8.27 -3.74 -17.42
C PRO A 200 9.40 -2.70 -17.46
N ASP A 201 9.07 -1.42 -17.22
CA ASP A 201 10.03 -0.30 -17.25
C ASP A 201 10.83 -0.13 -15.95
N VAL A 202 10.56 -0.96 -14.94
CA VAL A 202 11.45 -1.11 -13.79
C VAL A 202 12.63 -1.95 -14.26
N GLY A 203 13.54 -1.34 -15.03
CA GLY A 203 14.77 -1.97 -15.50
C GLY A 203 15.57 -2.60 -14.35
N THR A 204 16.63 -3.34 -14.68
CA THR A 204 17.48 -4.21 -13.83
C THR A 204 18.01 -3.66 -12.49
N GLY A 205 17.62 -2.46 -12.05
CA GLY A 205 17.74 -1.98 -10.68
C GLY A 205 16.69 -2.56 -9.73
N ARG A 206 16.95 -2.45 -8.42
CA ARG A 206 16.06 -2.83 -7.30
C ARG A 206 14.82 -1.92 -7.18
N GLY A 207 14.15 -1.60 -8.27
CA GLY A 207 12.87 -0.92 -8.20
C GLY A 207 11.79 -1.91 -7.76
N SER A 208 11.00 -1.52 -6.77
CA SER A 208 9.69 -2.12 -6.51
C SER A 208 8.68 -1.00 -6.60
N CYS A 209 7.46 -1.32 -6.99
CA CYS A 209 6.43 -0.33 -7.12
C CYS A 209 5.37 -0.59 -6.07
N SER A 210 5.11 0.42 -5.24
CA SER A 210 4.24 0.32 -4.07
C SER A 210 3.33 1.54 -3.94
N ALA A 211 2.22 1.33 -3.27
CA ALA A 211 1.26 2.37 -2.98
C ALA A 211 0.44 2.05 -1.73
N THR A 212 -0.16 3.10 -1.17
CA THR A 212 -1.17 3.02 -0.12
C THR A 212 -2.40 3.80 -0.55
N ARG A 213 -3.55 3.41 0.00
CA ARG A 213 -4.82 4.10 -0.24
C ARG A 213 -5.35 4.72 1.03
N ARG A 214 -5.78 5.97 0.93
CA ARG A 214 -6.42 6.69 2.04
C ARG A 214 -7.67 5.96 2.53
N GLU A 215 -8.48 5.44 1.62
CA GLU A 215 -9.68 4.65 1.95
C GLU A 215 -9.39 3.23 2.47
N ALA A 216 -8.16 2.71 2.36
CA ALA A 216 -7.81 1.35 2.76
C ALA A 216 -6.63 1.35 3.76
N PHE A 217 -6.83 2.02 4.90
CA PHE A 217 -5.79 2.11 5.92
C PHE A 217 -5.30 0.73 6.37
N GLY A 218 -3.99 0.51 6.28
CA GLY A 218 -3.35 -0.78 6.61
C GLY A 218 -3.28 -1.78 5.45
N ALA A 219 -3.91 -1.50 4.31
CA ALA A 219 -3.67 -2.25 3.07
C ALA A 219 -2.50 -1.61 2.30
N LEU A 220 -1.48 -2.42 2.00
CA LEU A 220 -0.32 -1.98 1.26
C LEU A 220 -0.25 -2.71 -0.07
N LEU A 221 -0.16 -1.96 -1.15
CA LEU A 221 -0.05 -2.51 -2.49
C LEU A 221 1.43 -2.51 -2.88
N SER A 222 1.93 -3.62 -3.39
CA SER A 222 3.33 -3.70 -3.82
C SER A 222 3.52 -4.80 -4.85
N SER A 223 4.39 -4.55 -5.83
CA SER A 223 5.05 -5.63 -6.54
C SER A 223 5.96 -6.39 -5.58
N THR A 224 6.22 -7.67 -5.84
CA THR A 224 7.02 -8.51 -4.93
C THR A 224 8.45 -7.97 -4.81
N PRO A 225 8.90 -7.55 -3.61
CA PRO A 225 10.25 -7.04 -3.47
C PRO A 225 11.30 -8.17 -3.61
N PRO A 226 12.50 -7.86 -4.12
CA PRO A 226 13.52 -8.88 -4.39
C PRO A 226 14.12 -9.51 -3.13
N ASP A 227 14.01 -8.86 -1.98
CA ASP A 227 14.56 -9.34 -0.72
C ASP A 227 13.85 -8.74 0.51
N PRO A 228 14.02 -9.33 1.71
CA PRO A 228 13.35 -8.86 2.92
C PRO A 228 13.72 -7.47 3.39
N VAL A 229 14.92 -7.00 3.06
CA VAL A 229 15.37 -5.65 3.41
C VAL A 229 14.64 -4.61 2.57
N THR A 230 14.45 -4.91 1.28
CA THR A 230 13.71 -4.07 0.35
C THR A 230 12.24 -4.05 0.75
N LEU A 231 11.64 -5.20 1.08
CA LEU A 231 10.27 -5.25 1.60
C LEU A 231 10.13 -4.45 2.91
N ALA A 232 11.05 -4.59 3.87
CA ALA A 232 11.03 -3.80 5.10
C ALA A 232 11.09 -2.28 4.83
N ALA A 233 11.93 -1.84 3.89
CA ALA A 233 11.98 -0.44 3.47
C ALA A 233 10.67 0.02 2.82
N THR A 234 10.07 -0.80 1.95
CA THR A 234 8.75 -0.55 1.35
C THR A 234 7.67 -0.41 2.43
N LEU A 235 7.62 -1.31 3.42
CA LEU A 235 6.69 -1.21 4.55
C LEU A 235 6.89 0.11 5.33
N VAL A 236 8.14 0.48 5.63
CA VAL A 236 8.43 1.75 6.33
C VAL A 236 7.94 2.96 5.53
N HIS A 237 8.18 2.97 4.22
CA HIS A 237 7.79 4.04 3.31
C HIS A 237 6.27 4.21 3.26
N GLU A 238 5.57 3.13 2.93
CA GLU A 238 4.13 3.13 2.74
C GLU A 238 3.37 3.36 4.04
N LEU A 239 3.84 2.82 5.17
CA LEU A 239 3.22 3.11 6.46
C LEU A 239 3.38 4.58 6.87
N GLN A 240 4.41 5.30 6.41
CA GLN A 240 4.44 6.76 6.60
C GLN A 240 3.34 7.46 5.81
N HIS A 241 3.10 7.06 4.56
CA HIS A 241 2.01 7.61 3.76
C HIS A 241 0.66 7.32 4.41
N ALA A 242 0.43 6.09 4.88
CA ALA A 242 -0.80 5.72 5.59
C ALA A 242 -0.99 6.57 6.87
N LYS A 243 0.04 6.71 7.71
CA LYS A 243 -0.02 7.54 8.94
C LYS A 243 -0.32 9.00 8.64
N LEU A 244 0.36 9.59 7.65
CA LEU A 244 0.16 10.99 7.31
C LEU A 244 -1.21 11.24 6.67
N ALA A 245 -1.70 10.29 5.85
CA ALA A 245 -3.05 10.34 5.30
C ALA A 245 -4.10 10.34 6.43
N ALA A 246 -3.99 9.40 7.38
CA ALA A 246 -4.88 9.33 8.53
C ALA A 246 -4.80 10.59 9.43
N LEU A 247 -3.61 11.11 9.67
CA LEU A 247 -3.45 12.39 10.39
C LEU A 247 -4.13 13.54 9.65
N SER A 248 -4.00 13.58 8.33
CA SER A 248 -4.57 14.64 7.48
C SER A 248 -6.09 14.55 7.32
N ASP A 249 -6.68 13.37 7.56
CA ASP A 249 -8.14 13.22 7.71
C ASP A 249 -8.66 13.86 8.99
N LEU A 250 -7.87 13.82 10.07
CA LEU A 250 -8.27 14.32 11.39
C LEU A 250 -7.89 15.79 11.60
N VAL A 251 -6.83 16.26 10.93
CA VAL A 251 -6.22 17.55 11.18
C VAL A 251 -5.77 18.21 9.88
N THR A 252 -6.24 19.43 9.62
CA THR A 252 -5.72 20.25 8.52
C THR A 252 -4.29 20.74 8.84
N LEU A 253 -3.29 20.18 8.15
CA LEU A 253 -1.89 20.57 8.32
C LEU A 253 -1.52 21.81 7.48
N HIS A 254 -2.08 21.95 6.29
CA HIS A 254 -1.84 23.11 5.42
C HIS A 254 -3.07 23.50 4.61
N ARG A 255 -3.04 24.69 4.02
CA ARG A 255 -4.05 25.22 3.09
C ARG A 255 -3.52 25.44 1.67
N ALA A 256 -2.30 24.98 1.39
CA ALA A 256 -1.68 25.12 0.08
C ALA A 256 -2.54 24.48 -1.03
N GLY A 257 -2.69 25.20 -2.14
CA GLY A 257 -3.45 24.73 -3.31
C GLY A 257 -2.77 23.59 -4.08
N PRO A 258 -3.44 23.05 -5.11
CA PRO A 258 -2.99 21.88 -5.87
C PRO A 258 -1.87 22.19 -6.88
N ALA A 259 -1.41 23.44 -6.96
CA ALA A 259 -0.41 23.87 -7.94
C ALA A 259 0.91 23.10 -7.75
N ALA A 260 1.33 22.37 -8.78
CA ALA A 260 2.56 21.62 -8.78
C ALA A 260 3.74 22.54 -9.13
N ARG A 261 4.53 22.92 -8.12
CA ARG A 261 5.64 23.88 -8.27
C ARG A 261 6.90 23.54 -7.48
N TYR A 262 6.82 22.55 -6.61
CA TYR A 262 7.91 22.24 -5.70
C TYR A 262 8.86 21.19 -6.29
N PHE A 263 10.16 21.45 -6.17
CA PHE A 263 11.19 20.48 -6.50
C PHE A 263 11.24 19.35 -5.47
N ALA A 264 11.23 18.10 -5.96
CA ALA A 264 11.43 16.90 -5.15
C ALA A 264 12.55 16.06 -5.78
N PRO A 265 13.68 15.81 -5.10
CA PRO A 265 14.84 15.11 -5.68
C PRO A 265 14.60 13.68 -6.18
N TRP A 266 13.48 13.06 -5.83
CA TRP A 266 13.08 11.70 -6.22
C TRP A 266 12.11 11.65 -7.41
N ARG A 267 11.72 12.81 -7.97
CA ARG A 267 10.85 12.89 -9.16
C ARG A 267 11.29 13.99 -10.12
N ALA A 268 11.04 13.77 -11.41
CA ALA A 268 11.34 14.75 -12.45
C ALA A 268 10.29 15.87 -12.55
N ASP A 269 9.02 15.57 -12.23
CA ASP A 269 7.93 16.54 -12.31
C ASP A 269 7.86 17.43 -11.07
N PRO A 270 7.40 18.69 -11.19
CA PRO A 270 7.05 19.51 -10.06
C PRO A 270 5.98 18.82 -9.19
N ARG A 271 6.05 19.04 -7.88
CA ARG A 271 5.10 18.48 -6.92
C ARG A 271 4.15 19.55 -6.38
N PRO A 272 2.88 19.24 -6.13
CA PRO A 272 2.06 20.05 -5.25
C PRO A 272 2.61 19.98 -3.81
N TYR A 273 2.22 20.94 -2.97
CA TYR A 273 2.71 21.01 -1.59
C TYR A 273 2.45 19.71 -0.81
N ASP A 274 1.22 19.19 -0.87
CA ASP A 274 0.85 17.92 -0.24
C ASP A 274 1.73 16.77 -0.74
N GLY A 275 1.95 16.69 -2.05
CA GLY A 275 2.82 15.69 -2.67
C GLY A 275 4.30 15.81 -2.27
N LEU A 276 4.78 17.00 -1.89
CA LEU A 276 6.12 17.23 -1.34
C LEU A 276 6.18 16.84 0.15
N LEU A 277 5.15 17.20 0.92
CA LEU A 277 5.03 16.87 2.35
C LEU A 277 5.02 15.35 2.55
N GLN A 278 4.16 14.65 1.79
CA GLN A 278 4.05 13.20 1.76
C GLN A 278 5.41 12.54 1.48
N GLY A 279 6.07 12.96 0.40
CA GLY A 279 7.37 12.39 0.02
C GLY A 279 8.46 12.68 1.07
N THR A 280 8.52 13.91 1.58
CA THR A 280 9.55 14.29 2.57
C THR A 280 9.37 13.50 3.87
N TYR A 281 8.12 13.27 4.31
CA TYR A 281 7.81 12.49 5.50
C TYR A 281 8.23 11.01 5.35
N SER A 282 7.91 10.38 4.21
CA SER A 282 8.31 8.98 3.96
C SER A 282 9.82 8.82 3.80
N HIS A 283 10.48 9.76 3.11
CA HIS A 283 11.94 9.73 2.92
C HIS A 283 12.71 10.01 4.22
N LEU A 284 12.17 10.83 5.12
CA LEU A 284 12.74 11.04 6.45
C LEU A 284 12.75 9.74 7.26
N ALA A 285 11.65 8.97 7.22
CA ALA A 285 11.59 7.67 7.87
C ALA A 285 12.58 6.65 7.29
N LEU A 286 12.79 6.67 5.97
CA LEU A 286 13.79 5.84 5.29
C LEU A 286 15.23 6.24 5.64
N ALA A 287 15.52 7.54 5.72
CA ALA A 287 16.81 8.01 6.20
C ALA A 287 17.10 7.47 7.61
N ALA A 288 16.14 7.55 8.53
CA ALA A 288 16.28 7.01 9.90
C ALA A 288 16.44 5.48 9.91
N PHE A 289 15.63 4.77 9.11
CA PHE A 289 15.66 3.31 8.99
C PHE A 289 17.05 2.81 8.55
N HIS A 290 17.58 3.39 7.48
CA HIS A 290 18.88 3.00 6.96
C HIS A 290 20.03 3.41 7.88
N GLN A 291 19.94 4.54 8.60
CA GLN A 291 20.93 4.92 9.61
C GLN A 291 21.04 3.86 10.71
N ARG A 292 19.90 3.48 11.30
CA ARG A 292 19.84 2.47 12.35
C ARG A 292 20.42 1.15 11.88
N ARG A 293 20.06 0.70 10.67
CA ARG A 293 20.62 -0.50 10.07
C ARG A 293 22.14 -0.41 9.87
N ALA A 294 22.65 0.72 9.41
CA ALA A 294 24.08 0.90 9.23
C ALA A 294 24.85 0.87 10.56
N LEU A 295 24.25 1.37 11.64
CA LEU A 295 24.85 1.38 12.97
C LEU A 295 24.93 -0.02 13.61
N VAL A 296 23.97 -0.91 13.33
CA VAL A 296 23.92 -2.26 13.92
C VAL A 296 24.40 -3.37 12.98
N GLY A 297 24.48 -3.11 11.68
CA GLY A 297 24.80 -4.11 10.66
C GLY A 297 26.30 -4.40 10.49
N GLY A 298 26.60 -5.59 9.96
CA GLY A 298 27.94 -5.98 9.50
C GLY A 298 28.21 -5.60 8.04
N LEU A 299 29.46 -5.77 7.59
CA LEU A 299 29.80 -5.62 6.16
C LEU A 299 29.29 -6.85 5.38
N PRO A 300 28.84 -6.71 4.11
CA PRO A 300 28.77 -5.48 3.29
C PRO A 300 27.49 -4.64 3.46
N ASP A 301 26.49 -5.15 4.20
CA ASP A 301 25.18 -4.50 4.39
C ASP A 301 25.29 -3.09 4.99
N ARG A 302 26.26 -2.88 5.89
CA ARG A 302 26.58 -1.59 6.50
C ARG A 302 26.90 -0.51 5.47
N ASP A 303 27.71 -0.81 4.46
CA ASP A 303 28.13 0.21 3.47
C ASP A 303 26.94 0.63 2.60
N TRP A 304 26.16 -0.35 2.15
CA TRP A 304 24.93 -0.09 1.40
C TRP A 304 23.92 0.71 2.22
N ALA A 305 23.73 0.37 3.51
CA ALA A 305 22.84 1.11 4.40
C ALA A 305 23.31 2.55 4.61
N TRP A 306 24.62 2.79 4.75
CA TRP A 306 25.15 4.16 4.81
C TRP A 306 24.92 4.94 3.51
N ALA A 307 25.09 4.30 2.35
CA ALA A 307 24.79 4.91 1.07
C ALA A 307 23.31 5.31 0.96
N GLN A 308 22.38 4.43 1.37
CA GLN A 308 20.95 4.74 1.37
C GLN A 308 20.59 5.84 2.36
N HIS A 309 21.14 5.82 3.59
CA HIS A 309 20.94 6.88 4.57
C HIS A 309 21.38 8.24 4.02
N ALA A 310 22.61 8.31 3.49
CA ALA A 310 23.15 9.55 2.92
C ALA A 310 22.27 10.08 1.78
N ARG A 311 21.82 9.19 0.88
CA ARG A 311 20.90 9.54 -0.20
C ARG A 311 19.60 10.13 0.32
N TYR A 312 18.85 9.41 1.15
CA TYR A 312 17.57 9.88 1.66
C TYR A 312 17.70 11.16 2.50
N ARG A 313 18.72 11.25 3.35
CA ARG A 313 18.97 12.45 4.17
C ARG A 313 19.26 13.68 3.30
N ALA A 314 20.04 13.54 2.23
CA ALA A 314 20.31 14.63 1.29
C ALA A 314 19.03 15.04 0.52
N GLN A 315 18.24 14.07 0.09
CA GLN A 315 16.97 14.33 -0.60
C GLN A 315 15.98 15.09 0.31
N VAL A 316 15.84 14.66 1.56
CA VAL A 316 15.01 15.34 2.57
C VAL A 316 15.52 16.75 2.83
N GLY A 317 16.83 16.93 2.99
CA GLY A 317 17.45 18.25 3.22
C GLY A 317 17.21 19.24 2.07
N ALA A 318 17.05 18.76 0.84
CA ALA A 318 16.74 19.63 -0.30
C ALA A 318 15.24 19.96 -0.46
N ALA A 319 14.35 19.19 0.17
CA ALA A 319 12.89 19.38 0.11
C ALA A 319 12.35 20.14 1.33
N LEU A 320 12.89 19.89 2.53
CA LEU A 320 12.45 20.49 3.79
C LEU A 320 12.35 22.03 3.77
N PRO A 321 13.31 22.80 3.21
CA PRO A 321 13.23 24.26 3.24
C PRO A 321 11.96 24.82 2.61
N ALA A 322 11.47 24.20 1.53
CA ALA A 322 10.23 24.61 0.87
C ALA A 322 8.97 24.28 1.71
N LEU A 323 9.03 23.22 2.52
CA LEU A 323 7.95 22.89 3.46
C LEU A 323 7.94 23.88 4.62
N VAL A 324 9.11 24.10 5.24
CA VAL A 324 9.30 25.01 6.39
C VAL A 324 8.89 26.43 6.02
N GLY A 325 9.37 26.95 4.89
CA GLY A 325 9.09 28.31 4.44
C GLY A 325 7.67 28.57 3.93
N SER A 326 6.79 27.56 3.92
CA SER A 326 5.43 27.75 3.41
C SER A 326 4.56 28.59 4.34
N PRO A 327 3.93 29.68 3.84
CA PRO A 327 2.98 30.48 4.61
C PRO A 327 1.65 29.75 4.80
N ASP A 328 1.40 28.69 4.03
CA ASP A 328 0.12 27.98 4.01
C ASP A 328 -0.02 26.95 5.14
N LEU A 329 1.00 26.80 5.99
CA LEU A 329 0.95 25.88 7.13
C LEU A 329 -0.01 26.38 8.22
N THR A 330 -0.83 25.49 8.75
CA THR A 330 -1.59 25.78 9.99
C THR A 330 -0.66 25.72 11.19
N VAL A 331 -1.11 26.15 12.38
CA VAL A 331 -0.34 26.02 13.63
C VAL A 331 0.06 24.56 13.90
N ARG A 332 -0.83 23.61 13.61
CA ARG A 332 -0.57 22.18 13.77
C ARG A 332 0.39 21.66 12.70
N GLY A 333 0.26 22.13 11.46
CA GLY A 333 1.19 21.80 10.38
C GLY A 333 2.59 22.35 10.62
N ARG A 334 2.70 23.57 11.13
CA ARG A 334 3.96 24.19 11.55
C ARG A 334 4.70 23.30 12.53
N ARG A 335 4.04 22.93 13.64
CA ARG A 335 4.60 22.00 14.63
C ARG A 335 5.05 20.67 14.01
N PHE A 336 4.26 20.12 13.08
CA PHE A 336 4.59 18.86 12.42
C PHE A 336 5.84 18.98 11.53
N VAL A 337 5.92 20.02 10.69
CA VAL A 337 7.05 20.26 9.78
C VAL A 337 8.31 20.64 10.56
N ASP A 338 8.18 21.39 11.64
CA ASP A 338 9.31 21.75 12.51
C ASP A 338 9.88 20.50 13.20
N GLU A 339 9.05 19.55 13.63
CA GLU A 339 9.52 18.27 14.17
C GLU A 339 10.19 17.39 13.09
N MET A 340 9.73 17.47 11.83
CA MET A 340 10.43 16.82 10.72
C MET A 340 11.83 17.42 10.51
N ALA A 341 11.96 18.74 10.59
CA ALA A 341 13.25 19.44 10.51
C ALA A 341 14.16 19.05 11.68
N ALA A 342 13.66 19.12 12.93
CA ALA A 342 14.41 18.70 14.12
C ALA A 342 14.85 17.23 14.04
N THR A 343 14.00 16.33 13.52
CA THR A 343 14.36 14.93 13.28
C THR A 343 15.47 14.79 12.25
N HIS A 344 15.45 15.57 11.17
CA HIS A 344 16.52 15.58 10.15
C HIS A 344 17.86 16.10 10.69
N GLU A 345 17.81 17.11 11.56
CA GLU A 345 18.96 17.68 12.25
C GLU A 345 19.61 16.67 13.19
N ARG A 346 18.83 16.00 14.04
CA ARG A 346 19.32 14.95 14.97
C ARG A 346 20.08 13.81 14.26
N MET A 347 19.76 13.52 13.00
CA MET A 347 20.52 12.53 12.23
C MET A 347 22.00 12.90 12.06
N ALA A 348 22.39 14.17 12.22
CA ALA A 348 23.78 14.61 12.17
C ALA A 348 24.63 14.09 13.35
N GLU A 349 24.01 13.62 14.44
CA GLU A 349 24.71 13.02 15.58
C GLU A 349 25.49 11.75 15.18
N HIS A 350 25.01 11.02 14.16
CA HIS A 350 25.61 9.78 13.66
C HIS A 350 25.82 9.86 12.14
N PRO A 351 26.78 10.66 11.65
CA PRO A 351 26.89 10.96 10.24
C PRO A 351 27.34 9.75 9.41
N ALA A 352 26.84 9.65 8.17
CA ALA A 352 27.39 8.73 7.19
C ALA A 352 28.86 9.05 6.86
N PRO A 353 29.64 8.06 6.40
CA PRO A 353 30.97 8.29 5.83
C PRO A 353 30.96 9.38 4.74
N ARG A 354 31.99 10.23 4.75
CA ARG A 354 32.09 11.43 3.89
C ARG A 354 31.89 11.14 2.40
N GLY A 355 32.39 10.01 1.90
CA GLY A 355 32.23 9.63 0.49
C GLY A 355 30.76 9.42 0.08
N HIS A 356 29.96 8.79 0.95
CA HIS A 356 28.52 8.61 0.70
C HIS A 356 27.77 9.94 0.75
N VAL A 357 28.13 10.82 1.69
CA VAL A 357 27.55 12.17 1.81
C VAL A 357 27.82 13.00 0.55
N ALA A 358 29.08 13.07 0.11
CA ALA A 358 29.48 13.84 -1.07
C ALA A 358 28.75 13.35 -2.33
N ARG A 359 28.67 12.02 -2.53
CA ARG A 359 27.94 11.43 -3.66
C ARG A 359 26.45 11.75 -3.63
N ALA A 360 25.82 11.68 -2.46
CA ALA A 360 24.40 12.00 -2.31
C ALA A 360 24.11 13.48 -2.59
N GLN A 361 24.97 14.40 -2.11
CA GLN A 361 24.85 15.83 -2.37
C GLN A 361 25.04 16.16 -3.86
N ALA A 362 26.04 15.56 -4.51
CA ALA A 362 26.27 15.72 -5.95
C ALA A 362 25.06 15.25 -6.77
N TYR A 363 24.47 14.11 -6.42
CA TYR A 363 23.24 13.62 -7.06
C TYR A 363 22.08 14.63 -6.94
N VAL A 364 21.83 15.16 -5.74
CA VAL A 364 20.74 16.12 -5.52
C VAL A 364 20.98 17.43 -6.26
N ALA A 365 22.22 17.92 -6.31
CA ALA A 365 22.60 19.12 -7.07
C ALA A 365 22.40 18.93 -8.58
N ALA A 366 22.79 17.77 -9.12
CA ALA A 366 22.55 17.41 -10.52
C ALA A 366 21.04 17.31 -10.83
N ALA A 367 20.27 16.65 -9.96
CA ALA A 367 18.82 16.54 -10.09
C ALA A 367 18.13 17.91 -10.10
N ARG A 368 18.54 18.82 -9.19
CA ARG A 368 18.03 20.20 -9.15
C ARG A 368 18.38 20.97 -10.44
N THR A 369 19.62 20.87 -10.92
CA THR A 369 20.05 21.52 -12.16
C THR A 369 19.20 21.06 -13.36
N LEU A 370 18.99 19.74 -13.49
CA LEU A 370 18.15 19.17 -14.55
C LEU A 370 16.69 19.62 -14.42
N TRP A 371 16.15 19.62 -13.21
CA TRP A 371 14.78 20.06 -12.95
C TRP A 371 14.57 21.53 -13.30
N THR A 372 15.47 22.42 -12.84
CA THR A 372 15.39 23.86 -13.16
C THR A 372 15.43 24.08 -14.67
N ARG A 373 16.34 23.41 -15.40
CA ARG A 373 16.40 23.54 -16.86
C ARG A 373 15.10 23.11 -17.55
N ARG A 374 14.43 22.07 -17.04
CA ARG A 374 13.17 21.56 -17.62
C ARG A 374 11.98 22.46 -17.33
N HIS A 375 11.95 23.11 -16.16
CA HIS A 375 10.76 23.81 -15.66
C HIS A 375 10.91 25.33 -15.54
N ALA A 376 12.05 25.89 -15.96
CA ALA A 376 12.35 27.33 -15.87
C ALA A 376 11.32 28.24 -16.54
N SER A 377 10.65 27.79 -17.60
CA SER A 377 9.63 28.55 -18.32
C SER A 377 8.20 28.37 -17.77
N ALA A 378 7.97 27.37 -16.93
CA ALA A 378 6.63 26.96 -16.48
C ALA A 378 6.32 27.34 -15.02
N LEU A 379 7.30 27.82 -14.26
CA LEU A 379 7.15 28.18 -12.85
C LEU A 379 7.28 29.70 -12.66
N PRO A 380 6.43 30.32 -11.82
CA PRO A 380 6.60 31.73 -11.48
C PRO A 380 7.97 31.94 -10.82
N PRO A 381 8.62 33.10 -11.02
CA PRO A 381 9.93 33.38 -10.45
C PRO A 381 9.91 33.20 -8.94
N SER A 382 10.98 32.63 -8.38
CA SER A 382 11.14 32.50 -6.94
C SER A 382 11.21 33.87 -6.30
N ASN A 383 10.26 34.20 -5.41
CA ASN A 383 10.43 35.34 -4.50
C ASN A 383 11.63 35.01 -3.60
N GLY A 384 12.68 35.84 -3.74
CA GLY A 384 13.97 35.69 -3.05
C GLY A 384 13.92 35.98 -1.56
#